data_AF-A0A0S7YBM7-F1
#
_entry.id   AF-A0A0S7YBM7-F1
#
_cell.length_a   1.000
_cell.length_b   1.000
_cell.length_c   1.000
_cell.angle_alpha   90.00
_cell.angle_beta   90.00
_cell.angle_gamma   90.00
#
_symmetry.space_group_name_H-M   'P 1'
#
loop_
_entity.id
_entity.type
_entity.pdbx_description
1 polymer ?
#
loop_
_entity_poly.entity_id
_entity_poly.type
_entity_poly.pdbx_seq_one_letter_code
_entity_poly.pdbx_strand_id
1 'polypeptide(L)'
;VSHRNARFTISLENFSNLDQTLHDPKGVMVGGMVYGGRDSDTWVPIEESFDWTHGIITKGASLESETTAATLGKEGVRKFNLMSNLDFLSIPIGKYIQANLDFAKGLKKTPLIFSVNYFLKGKDGNFLNDKTDKKVWYKWAELRVHNDVRAINTPTGRIPKYEDLKRLFKEVLNKDYTIDDYNKQFMIRIPENLAKIERIKEIYQTQVADTPKILSEVLEKQRQRLIETQKKHGDYITPDKLA
;
A
#
# COMPACT_ATOMS: atom_id res chain seq x y z
N VAL A 1 0.89 34.33 5.02
CA VAL A 1 0.38 33.07 5.62
C VAL A 1 -0.80 32.61 4.78
N SER A 2 -0.81 31.34 4.36
CA SER A 2 -1.87 30.79 3.51
C SER A 2 -2.75 29.81 4.30
N HIS A 3 -4.00 29.62 3.86
CA HIS A 3 -4.91 28.62 4.43
C HIS A 3 -4.34 27.19 4.27
N ARG A 4 -4.59 26.28 5.23
CA ARG A 4 -4.10 24.88 5.19
C ARG A 4 -4.57 24.09 3.95
N ASN A 5 -5.66 24.52 3.33
CA ASN A 5 -6.22 23.96 2.09
C ASN A 5 -6.13 24.95 0.90
N ALA A 6 -5.22 25.95 0.94
CA ALA A 6 -5.02 26.85 -0.20
C ALA A 6 -4.62 26.04 -1.46
N ARG A 7 -5.13 26.45 -2.63
CA ARG A 7 -4.97 25.74 -3.90
C ARG A 7 -4.27 26.63 -4.93
N PHE A 8 -3.58 26.00 -5.87
CA PHE A 8 -3.10 26.61 -7.10
C PHE A 8 -3.66 25.84 -8.29
N THR A 9 -3.81 26.51 -9.43
CA THR A 9 -4.25 25.91 -10.69
C THR A 9 -3.24 26.28 -11.76
N ILE A 10 -2.73 25.30 -12.50
CA ILE A 10 -1.73 25.47 -13.56
C ILE A 10 -2.01 24.44 -14.67
N SER A 11 -1.69 24.79 -15.92
CA SER A 11 -1.76 23.86 -17.04
C SER A 11 -0.72 22.74 -16.89
N LEU A 12 -1.09 21.50 -17.23
CA LEU A 12 -0.16 20.38 -17.27
C LEU A 12 0.97 20.60 -18.29
N GLU A 13 0.70 21.32 -19.39
CA GLU A 13 1.66 21.65 -20.45
C GLU A 13 2.85 22.48 -19.96
N ASN A 14 2.76 23.08 -18.77
CA ASN A 14 3.85 23.87 -18.19
C ASN A 14 4.89 23.02 -17.46
N PHE A 15 4.67 21.72 -17.31
CA PHE A 15 5.63 20.82 -16.65
C PHE A 15 6.62 20.22 -17.66
N SER A 16 7.92 20.43 -17.44
CA SER A 16 8.98 19.91 -18.33
C SER A 16 9.07 18.38 -18.37
N ASN A 17 8.46 17.71 -17.40
CA ASN A 17 8.40 16.25 -17.28
C ASN A 17 7.02 15.70 -17.67
N LEU A 18 6.22 16.46 -18.44
CA LEU A 18 4.95 15.98 -18.96
C LEU A 18 5.15 14.80 -19.90
N ASP A 19 4.36 13.74 -19.70
CA ASP A 19 4.42 12.57 -20.55
C ASP A 19 3.90 12.91 -21.96
N GLN A 20 4.63 12.50 -22.99
CA GLN A 20 4.28 12.77 -24.39
C GLN A 20 2.97 12.08 -24.81
N THR A 21 2.55 11.05 -24.07
CA THR A 21 1.32 10.30 -24.33
C THR A 21 0.09 10.86 -23.61
N LEU A 22 0.19 12.03 -22.95
CA LEU A 22 -0.92 12.64 -22.19
C LEU A 22 -2.24 12.64 -22.97
N HIS A 23 -2.19 13.00 -24.26
CA HIS A 23 -3.36 13.13 -25.13
C HIS A 23 -3.56 11.92 -26.07
N ASP A 24 -2.83 10.82 -25.89
CA ASP A 24 -3.05 9.61 -26.69
C ASP A 24 -4.41 9.02 -26.33
N PRO A 25 -5.38 8.96 -27.28
CA PRO A 25 -6.72 8.42 -27.00
C PRO A 25 -6.69 6.91 -26.68
N LYS A 26 -5.60 6.21 -26.97
CA LYS A 26 -5.41 4.80 -26.59
C LYS A 26 -4.98 4.63 -25.13
N GLY A 27 -4.55 5.72 -24.48
CA GLY A 27 -4.00 5.71 -23.14
C GLY A 27 -2.67 4.97 -23.03
N VAL A 28 -2.28 4.63 -21.80
CA VAL A 28 -1.05 3.91 -21.49
C VAL A 28 -1.33 2.54 -20.88
N MET A 29 -0.45 1.58 -21.13
CA MET A 29 -0.55 0.28 -20.49
C MET A 29 -0.20 0.40 -19.00
N VAL A 30 -1.16 0.09 -18.13
CA VAL A 30 -0.94 0.10 -16.68
C VAL A 30 -0.24 -1.20 -16.25
N GLY A 31 1.01 -1.07 -15.81
CA GLY A 31 1.80 -2.20 -15.30
C GLY A 31 1.49 -2.56 -13.84
N GLY A 32 1.12 -1.57 -13.03
CA GLY A 32 0.75 -1.79 -11.63
C GLY A 32 -0.12 -0.67 -11.05
N MET A 33 -0.85 -1.01 -9.99
CA MET A 33 -1.70 -0.12 -9.21
C MET A 33 -1.15 0.01 -7.80
N VAL A 34 -1.25 1.21 -7.22
CA VAL A 34 -0.68 1.48 -5.90
C VAL A 34 -1.74 2.06 -4.98
N TYR A 35 -1.96 1.41 -3.84
CA TYR A 35 -2.80 1.92 -2.76
C TYR A 35 -1.92 2.42 -1.61
N GLY A 36 -2.31 3.54 -0.99
CA GLY A 36 -1.55 4.10 0.12
C GLY A 36 -2.40 5.01 0.97
N GLY A 37 -2.12 5.00 2.26
CA GLY A 37 -2.78 5.84 3.27
C GLY A 37 -1.75 6.35 4.26
N ARG A 38 -2.17 7.28 5.14
CA ARG A 38 -1.35 7.64 6.29
C ARG A 38 -1.47 6.54 7.33
N ASP A 39 -0.37 5.88 7.60
CA ASP A 39 -0.30 4.77 8.54
C ASP A 39 1.01 4.86 9.32
N SER A 40 0.93 5.14 10.61
CA SER A 40 2.11 5.35 11.44
C SER A 40 2.81 4.06 11.87
N ASP A 41 2.17 2.89 11.78
CA ASP A 41 2.67 1.68 12.44
C ASP A 41 2.35 0.34 11.77
N THR A 42 1.52 0.24 10.73
CA THR A 42 1.05 -1.08 10.28
C THR A 42 1.75 -1.58 9.01
N TRP A 43 1.64 -0.84 7.90
CA TRP A 43 2.19 -1.22 6.60
C TRP A 43 3.66 -0.83 6.43
N VAL A 44 4.41 -1.67 5.73
CA VAL A 44 5.80 -1.39 5.29
C VAL A 44 5.82 -0.36 4.14
N PRO A 45 6.98 0.25 3.80
CA PRO A 45 7.02 1.34 2.83
C PRO A 45 6.52 0.98 1.43
N ILE A 46 6.76 -0.24 0.97
CA ILE A 46 6.27 -0.79 -0.30
C ILE A 46 6.09 -2.30 -0.15
N GLU A 47 4.96 -2.83 -0.62
CA GLU A 47 4.68 -4.26 -0.60
C GLU A 47 3.83 -4.63 -1.82
N GLU A 48 4.20 -5.69 -2.52
CA GLU A 48 3.41 -6.28 -3.61
C GLU A 48 2.37 -7.26 -3.02
N SER A 49 1.12 -7.20 -3.48
CA SER A 49 0.11 -8.22 -3.15
C SER A 49 0.41 -9.58 -3.78
N PHE A 50 -0.15 -10.66 -3.25
CA PHE A 50 0.10 -12.00 -3.82
C PHE A 50 -0.46 -12.19 -5.23
N ASP A 51 -1.64 -11.62 -5.46
CA ASP A 51 -2.41 -11.66 -6.70
C ASP A 51 -3.44 -10.51 -6.71
N TRP A 52 -4.17 -10.36 -7.82
CA TRP A 52 -5.17 -9.30 -7.99
C TRP A 52 -6.25 -9.31 -6.90
N THR A 53 -6.81 -10.47 -6.60
CA THR A 53 -7.88 -10.60 -5.60
C THR A 53 -7.39 -10.21 -4.21
N HIS A 54 -6.20 -10.70 -3.83
CA HIS A 54 -5.53 -10.35 -2.59
C HIS A 54 -5.23 -8.84 -2.53
N GLY A 55 -4.76 -8.24 -3.61
CA GLY A 55 -4.46 -6.81 -3.68
C GLY A 55 -5.70 -5.93 -3.58
N ILE A 56 -6.75 -6.22 -4.36
CA ILE A 56 -8.02 -5.50 -4.31
C ILE A 56 -8.60 -5.55 -2.92
N ILE A 57 -8.60 -6.72 -2.25
CA ILE A 57 -9.19 -6.84 -0.93
C ILE A 57 -8.30 -6.22 0.14
N THR A 58 -7.05 -6.68 0.27
CA THR A 58 -6.23 -6.35 1.44
C THR A 58 -5.54 -4.99 1.36
N LYS A 59 -5.37 -4.43 0.16
CA LYS A 59 -4.67 -3.15 -0.06
C LYS A 59 -5.63 -2.04 -0.48
N GLY A 60 -6.58 -2.35 -1.36
CA GLY A 60 -7.61 -1.41 -1.79
C GLY A 60 -8.78 -1.33 -0.82
N ALA A 61 -9.49 -2.46 -0.65
CA ALA A 61 -10.74 -2.52 0.08
C ALA A 61 -10.55 -2.36 1.59
N SER A 62 -9.37 -2.70 2.09
CA SER A 62 -9.00 -2.57 3.51
C SER A 62 -8.20 -1.30 3.82
N LEU A 63 -8.19 -0.32 2.92
CA LEU A 63 -7.40 0.90 3.10
C LEU A 63 -7.94 1.73 4.28
N GLU A 64 -7.03 2.11 5.17
CA GLU A 64 -7.27 3.08 6.24
C GLU A 64 -6.26 4.22 6.07
N SER A 65 -6.65 5.43 6.47
CA SER A 65 -5.74 6.57 6.54
C SER A 65 -6.00 7.39 7.80
N GLU A 66 -4.94 7.75 8.51
CA GLU A 66 -5.00 8.69 9.63
C GLU A 66 -5.44 10.09 9.17
N THR A 67 -6.26 10.74 10.00
CA THR A 67 -6.68 12.13 9.83
C THR A 67 -5.50 13.09 9.89
N THR A 68 -5.58 14.15 9.08
CA THR A 68 -4.59 15.22 9.08
C THR A 68 -5.04 16.36 9.99
N ALA A 69 -4.12 17.21 10.46
CA ALA A 69 -4.46 18.48 11.10
C ALA A 69 -5.34 19.43 10.25
N ALA A 70 -5.51 19.17 8.94
CA ALA A 70 -6.38 19.94 8.04
C ALA A 70 -7.81 19.37 7.96
N THR A 71 -8.06 18.18 8.50
CA THR A 71 -9.39 17.56 8.56
C THR A 71 -10.10 18.05 9.83
N LEU A 72 -11.36 18.48 9.73
CA LEU A 72 -12.19 18.79 10.91
C LEU A 72 -12.29 17.52 11.79
N GLY A 73 -11.66 17.54 12.98
CA GLY A 73 -11.65 16.41 13.92
C GLY A 73 -10.32 16.23 14.67
N LYS A 74 -10.23 15.15 15.49
CA LYS A 74 -9.00 14.77 16.20
C LYS A 74 -7.95 14.22 15.22
N GLU A 75 -6.71 14.70 15.33
CA GLU A 75 -5.57 14.24 14.52
C GLU A 75 -5.13 12.82 14.92
N GLY A 76 -4.64 12.03 13.96
CA GLY A 76 -4.12 10.68 14.20
C GLY A 76 -5.19 9.58 14.34
N VAL A 77 -6.46 9.87 14.02
CA VAL A 77 -7.53 8.86 14.04
C VAL A 77 -7.55 8.15 12.68
N ARG A 78 -7.39 6.83 12.67
CA ARG A 78 -7.53 6.01 11.46
C ARG A 78 -8.97 6.05 10.97
N LYS A 79 -9.16 6.41 9.70
CA LYS A 79 -10.45 6.35 9.01
C LYS A 79 -10.40 5.34 7.88
N PHE A 80 -11.44 4.52 7.80
CA PHE A 80 -11.69 3.66 6.66
C PHE A 80 -11.86 4.51 5.39
N ASN A 81 -11.15 4.15 4.32
CA ASN A 81 -11.23 4.88 3.05
C ASN A 81 -10.97 3.92 1.86
N LEU A 82 -11.95 3.05 1.61
CA LEU A 82 -12.01 2.11 0.49
C LEU A 82 -11.39 2.67 -0.79
N MET A 83 -10.26 2.10 -1.26
CA MET A 83 -9.54 2.50 -2.49
C MET A 83 -9.27 4.01 -2.62
N SER A 84 -9.25 4.77 -1.51
CA SER A 84 -9.24 6.24 -1.50
C SER A 84 -10.38 6.90 -2.28
N ASN A 85 -11.49 6.20 -2.46
CA ASN A 85 -12.58 6.59 -3.33
C ASN A 85 -13.94 6.63 -2.62
N LEU A 86 -13.98 6.41 -1.29
CA LEU A 86 -15.21 6.20 -0.53
C LEU A 86 -16.21 7.37 -0.68
N ASP A 87 -15.73 8.61 -0.59
CA ASP A 87 -16.57 9.82 -0.69
C ASP A 87 -17.08 10.09 -2.13
N PHE A 88 -16.60 9.35 -3.12
CA PHE A 88 -16.92 9.55 -4.54
C PHE A 88 -17.72 8.39 -5.14
N LEU A 89 -18.10 7.39 -4.34
CA LEU A 89 -18.85 6.24 -4.83
C LEU A 89 -20.29 6.62 -5.20
N SER A 90 -20.69 6.26 -6.42
CA SER A 90 -22.07 6.38 -6.91
C SER A 90 -22.86 5.06 -6.83
N ILE A 91 -22.23 3.99 -6.36
CA ILE A 91 -22.80 2.65 -6.20
C ILE A 91 -22.49 2.09 -4.81
N PRO A 92 -23.25 1.09 -4.33
CA PRO A 92 -22.97 0.41 -3.07
C PRO A 92 -21.52 -0.14 -2.99
N ILE A 93 -20.95 -0.13 -1.78
CA ILE A 93 -19.56 -0.52 -1.53
C ILE A 93 -19.29 -1.96 -1.97
N GLY A 94 -20.17 -2.91 -1.63
CA GLY A 94 -19.97 -4.30 -2.00
C GLY A 94 -19.99 -4.51 -3.52
N LYS A 95 -20.93 -3.86 -4.22
CA LYS A 95 -20.95 -3.83 -5.70
C LYS A 95 -19.68 -3.21 -6.28
N TYR A 96 -19.15 -2.13 -5.69
CA TYR A 96 -17.90 -1.51 -6.13
C TYR A 96 -16.70 -2.44 -5.98
N ILE A 97 -16.59 -3.16 -4.85
CA ILE A 97 -15.54 -4.15 -4.62
C ILE A 97 -15.67 -5.28 -5.66
N GLN A 98 -16.87 -5.80 -5.88
CA GLN A 98 -17.11 -6.86 -6.86
C GLN A 98 -16.71 -6.41 -8.28
N ALA A 99 -17.03 -5.18 -8.67
CA ALA A 99 -16.62 -4.63 -9.97
C ALA A 99 -15.10 -4.58 -10.14
N ASN A 100 -14.35 -4.22 -9.08
CA ASN A 100 -12.88 -4.22 -9.11
C ASN A 100 -12.30 -5.65 -9.16
N LEU A 101 -12.92 -6.61 -8.47
CA LEU A 101 -12.53 -8.02 -8.57
C LEU A 101 -12.77 -8.57 -9.98
N ASP A 102 -13.91 -8.22 -10.57
CA ASP A 102 -14.29 -8.66 -11.91
C ASP A 102 -13.46 -7.99 -13.02
N PHE A 103 -12.87 -6.82 -12.76
CA PHE A 103 -12.06 -6.09 -13.73
C PHE A 103 -10.91 -6.91 -14.32
N ALA A 104 -10.27 -7.76 -13.52
CA ALA A 104 -9.18 -8.61 -14.00
C ALA A 104 -9.65 -9.79 -14.86
N LYS A 105 -10.95 -10.12 -14.87
CA LYS A 105 -11.48 -11.24 -15.64
C LYS A 105 -11.34 -10.93 -17.14
N GLY A 106 -10.54 -11.75 -17.83
CA GLY A 106 -10.31 -11.61 -19.26
C GLY A 106 -9.14 -10.71 -19.65
N LEU A 107 -8.41 -10.13 -18.68
CA LEU A 107 -7.15 -9.44 -18.99
C LEU A 107 -6.08 -10.47 -19.39
N LYS A 108 -5.36 -10.17 -20.49
CA LYS A 108 -4.19 -10.97 -20.89
C LYS A 108 -3.02 -10.80 -19.93
N LYS A 109 -2.85 -9.58 -19.41
CA LYS A 109 -1.85 -9.23 -18.40
C LYS A 109 -2.54 -8.41 -17.32
N THR A 110 -2.63 -8.97 -16.13
CA THR A 110 -3.21 -8.29 -14.97
C THR A 110 -2.14 -7.39 -14.34
N PRO A 111 -2.43 -6.11 -14.08
CA PRO A 111 -1.49 -5.24 -13.37
C PRO A 111 -1.18 -5.78 -11.98
N LEU A 112 0.05 -5.59 -11.51
CA LEU A 112 0.41 -5.92 -10.13
C LEU A 112 -0.21 -4.89 -9.19
N ILE A 113 -0.63 -5.30 -7.98
CA ILE A 113 -1.11 -4.36 -6.96
C ILE A 113 -0.03 -4.21 -5.88
N PHE A 114 0.26 -2.97 -5.53
CA PHE A 114 1.18 -2.61 -4.47
C PHE A 114 0.46 -1.80 -3.39
N SER A 115 0.92 -1.90 -2.15
CA SER A 115 0.64 -0.96 -1.09
C SER A 115 1.89 -0.15 -0.74
N VAL A 116 1.72 1.13 -0.42
CA VAL A 116 2.79 2.01 0.04
C VAL A 116 2.46 2.68 1.36
N ASN A 117 3.49 2.92 2.18
CA ASN A 117 3.39 3.70 3.39
C ASN A 117 4.59 4.63 3.61
N TYR A 118 4.41 5.92 3.33
CA TYR A 118 5.45 6.93 3.54
C TYR A 118 5.42 7.54 4.95
N PHE A 119 4.42 7.19 5.75
CA PHE A 119 4.13 7.81 7.04
C PHE A 119 4.50 6.93 8.23
N LEU A 120 5.13 5.78 7.96
CA LEU A 120 5.60 4.84 8.97
C LEU A 120 6.56 5.53 9.94
N LYS A 121 6.36 5.30 11.24
CA LYS A 121 7.16 5.87 12.32
C LYS A 121 7.91 4.81 13.11
N GLY A 122 9.04 5.22 13.67
CA GLY A 122 9.81 4.48 14.65
C GLY A 122 9.21 4.59 16.05
N LYS A 123 9.79 3.84 17.00
CA LYS A 123 9.41 3.90 18.43
C LYS A 123 9.67 5.26 19.07
N ASP A 124 10.56 6.05 18.47
CA ASP A 124 10.90 7.42 18.84
C ASP A 124 9.89 8.45 18.27
N GLY A 125 8.90 8.01 17.48
CA GLY A 125 7.90 8.88 16.85
C GLY A 125 8.38 9.57 15.57
N ASN A 126 9.64 9.36 15.16
CA ASN A 126 10.19 9.92 13.93
C ASN A 126 9.76 9.10 12.72
N PHE A 127 9.61 9.74 11.55
CA PHE A 127 9.35 9.02 10.31
C PHE A 127 10.55 8.14 9.93
N LEU A 128 10.28 6.91 9.52
CA LEU A 128 11.30 5.99 9.03
C LEU A 128 11.66 6.23 7.56
N ASN A 129 10.94 7.10 6.86
CA ASN A 129 11.16 7.38 5.44
C ASN A 129 11.41 8.87 5.23
N ASP A 130 12.30 9.20 4.30
CA ASP A 130 12.37 10.54 3.73
C ASP A 130 11.33 10.72 2.62
N LYS A 131 10.90 11.96 2.39
CA LYS A 131 9.91 12.28 1.34
C LYS A 131 10.35 11.82 -0.05
N THR A 132 11.66 11.77 -0.32
CA THR A 132 12.23 11.40 -1.62
C THR A 132 12.36 9.90 -1.82
N ASP A 133 12.32 9.11 -0.74
CA ASP A 133 12.50 7.65 -0.78
C ASP A 133 11.43 6.96 -1.65
N LYS A 134 10.26 7.61 -1.82
CA LYS A 134 9.21 7.16 -2.76
C LYS A 134 9.75 6.85 -4.17
N LYS A 135 10.77 7.56 -4.65
CA LYS A 135 11.37 7.31 -5.97
C LYS A 135 11.97 5.89 -6.05
N VAL A 136 12.60 5.43 -4.97
CA VAL A 136 13.17 4.08 -4.88
C VAL A 136 12.06 3.04 -4.81
N TRP A 137 11.02 3.28 -4.01
CA TRP A 137 9.87 2.38 -3.89
C TRP A 137 9.17 2.14 -5.24
N TYR A 138 8.92 3.21 -6.00
CA TYR A 138 8.36 3.10 -7.35
C TYR A 138 9.33 2.46 -8.34
N LYS A 139 10.64 2.71 -8.22
CA LYS A 139 11.62 2.04 -9.07
C LYS A 139 11.65 0.53 -8.80
N TRP A 140 11.54 0.10 -7.55
CA TRP A 140 11.41 -1.34 -7.24
C TRP A 140 10.10 -1.93 -7.79
N ALA A 141 8.97 -1.23 -7.63
CA ALA A 141 7.69 -1.68 -8.19
C ALA A 141 7.74 -1.83 -9.71
N GLU A 142 8.42 -0.91 -10.41
CA GLU A 142 8.64 -0.98 -11.85
C GLU A 142 9.47 -2.22 -12.24
N LEU A 143 10.56 -2.51 -11.54
CA LEU A 143 11.35 -3.72 -11.76
C LEU A 143 10.55 -5.00 -11.47
N ARG A 144 9.64 -4.99 -10.48
CA ARG A 144 8.73 -6.12 -10.21
C ARG A 144 7.74 -6.35 -11.34
N VAL A 145 7.19 -5.28 -11.92
CA VAL A 145 6.29 -5.35 -13.10
C VAL A 145 6.97 -5.97 -14.33
N HIS A 146 8.28 -5.79 -14.46
CA HIS A 146 9.10 -6.35 -15.53
C HIS A 146 9.77 -7.69 -15.19
N ASN A 147 9.61 -8.19 -13.96
CA ASN A 147 10.27 -9.39 -13.43
C ASN A 147 11.81 -9.30 -13.34
N ASP A 148 12.36 -8.09 -13.21
CA ASP A 148 13.81 -7.85 -13.18
C ASP A 148 14.44 -8.10 -11.80
N VAL A 149 13.63 -8.13 -10.74
CA VAL A 149 14.08 -8.40 -9.37
C VAL A 149 13.17 -9.42 -8.68
N ARG A 150 13.72 -10.14 -7.69
CA ARG A 150 12.95 -11.06 -6.84
C ARG A 150 12.36 -10.32 -5.63
N ALA A 151 11.54 -11.02 -4.85
CA ALA A 151 10.94 -10.49 -3.63
C ALA A 151 10.98 -11.54 -2.51
N ILE A 152 10.85 -11.09 -1.26
CA ILE A 152 10.72 -11.94 -0.07
C ILE A 152 9.21 -12.10 0.20
N ASN A 153 8.74 -13.33 0.35
CA ASN A 153 7.36 -13.58 0.74
C ASN A 153 7.19 -13.29 2.24
N THR A 154 6.16 -12.52 2.58
CA THR A 154 5.76 -12.21 3.96
C THR A 154 4.36 -12.79 4.20
N PRO A 155 3.79 -12.68 5.41
CA PRO A 155 2.40 -13.08 5.64
C PRO A 155 1.36 -12.18 4.92
N THR A 156 1.76 -10.96 4.57
CA THR A 156 0.91 -9.87 4.08
C THR A 156 1.13 -9.50 2.61
N GLY A 157 2.16 -10.04 1.97
CA GLY A 157 2.50 -9.77 0.58
C GLY A 157 3.94 -10.15 0.26
N ARG A 158 4.57 -9.40 -0.64
CA ARG A 158 5.99 -9.56 -1.00
C ARG A 158 6.72 -8.24 -0.86
N ILE A 159 7.89 -8.28 -0.24
CA ILE A 159 8.72 -7.10 0.02
C ILE A 159 10.05 -7.16 -0.76
N PRO A 160 10.71 -6.02 -0.99
CA PRO A 160 12.02 -5.98 -1.61
C PRO A 160 13.08 -6.73 -0.79
N LYS A 161 14.10 -7.26 -1.48
CA LYS A 161 15.34 -7.70 -0.82
C LYS A 161 16.20 -6.50 -0.45
N TYR A 162 17.00 -6.64 0.61
CA TYR A 162 17.89 -5.57 1.06
C TYR A 162 18.88 -5.14 -0.04
N GLU A 163 19.46 -6.11 -0.75
CA GLU A 163 20.49 -5.86 -1.77
C GLU A 163 19.93 -5.03 -2.93
N ASP A 164 18.69 -5.30 -3.32
CA ASP A 164 17.98 -4.54 -4.36
C ASP A 164 17.78 -3.09 -3.91
N LEU A 165 17.28 -2.89 -2.68
CA LEU A 165 17.08 -1.54 -2.16
C LEU A 165 18.38 -0.78 -1.98
N LYS A 166 19.42 -1.41 -1.41
CA LYS A 166 20.74 -0.79 -1.23
C LYS A 166 21.28 -0.27 -2.56
N ARG A 167 21.18 -1.08 -3.62
CA ARG A 167 21.56 -0.69 -4.97
C ARG A 167 20.69 0.46 -5.50
N LEU A 168 19.36 0.36 -5.38
CA LEU A 168 18.45 1.38 -5.89
C LEU A 168 18.56 2.72 -5.17
N PHE A 169 18.78 2.75 -3.86
CA PHE A 169 19.04 3.97 -3.11
C PHE A 169 20.31 4.67 -3.61
N LYS A 170 21.35 3.89 -3.94
CA LYS A 170 22.58 4.44 -4.53
C LYS A 170 22.35 4.97 -5.95
N GLU A 171 21.66 4.22 -6.81
CA GLU A 171 21.43 4.59 -8.20
C GLU A 171 20.45 5.77 -8.36
N VAL A 172 19.36 5.79 -7.59
CA VAL A 172 18.25 6.74 -7.78
C VAL A 172 18.43 8.02 -6.98
N LEU A 173 19.01 7.92 -5.78
CA LEU A 173 19.12 9.04 -4.84
C LEU A 173 20.57 9.38 -4.47
N ASN A 174 21.56 8.59 -4.90
CA ASN A 174 22.95 8.67 -4.44
C ASN A 174 23.06 8.69 -2.90
N LYS A 175 22.21 7.89 -2.22
CA LYS A 175 22.14 7.77 -0.76
C LYS A 175 22.60 6.39 -0.34
N ASP A 176 23.38 6.32 0.74
CA ASP A 176 23.73 5.04 1.36
C ASP A 176 22.54 4.54 2.19
N TYR A 177 22.16 3.28 1.99
CA TYR A 177 21.01 2.66 2.64
C TYR A 177 21.47 1.50 3.51
N THR A 178 21.17 1.58 4.81
CA THR A 178 21.70 0.66 5.82
C THR A 178 20.75 -0.52 6.05
N ILE A 179 21.30 -1.64 6.53
CA ILE A 179 20.50 -2.79 6.92
C ILE A 179 19.58 -2.48 8.11
N ASP A 180 20.00 -1.56 8.99
CA ASP A 180 19.19 -1.14 10.14
C ASP A 180 17.96 -0.36 9.70
N ASP A 181 18.09 0.54 8.72
CA ASP A 181 16.96 1.26 8.14
C ASP A 181 15.99 0.28 7.47
N TYR A 182 16.52 -0.65 6.68
CA TYR A 182 15.74 -1.72 6.06
C TYR A 182 14.97 -2.56 7.09
N ASN A 183 15.64 -3.02 8.14
CA ASN A 183 15.01 -3.82 9.19
C ASN A 183 13.92 -3.06 9.94
N LYS A 184 14.11 -1.76 10.22
CA LYS A 184 13.08 -0.92 10.86
C LYS A 184 11.89 -0.66 9.94
N GLN A 185 12.16 -0.35 8.67
CA GLN A 185 11.16 -0.03 7.67
C GLN A 185 10.29 -1.25 7.31
N PHE A 186 10.92 -2.38 7.00
CA PHE A 186 10.26 -3.58 6.50
C PHE A 186 9.94 -4.62 7.58
N MET A 187 10.06 -4.26 8.85
CA MET A 187 9.59 -5.09 9.96
C MET A 187 8.11 -5.43 9.80
N ILE A 188 7.77 -6.71 9.84
CA ILE A 188 6.39 -7.18 9.90
C ILE A 188 5.92 -7.08 11.34
N ARG A 189 4.90 -6.26 11.55
CA ARG A 189 4.31 -5.91 12.84
C ARG A 189 2.99 -6.65 12.98
N ILE A 190 3.06 -7.87 13.52
CA ILE A 190 1.92 -8.79 13.51
C ILE A 190 0.73 -8.27 14.32
N PRO A 191 0.89 -7.77 15.56
CA PRO A 191 -0.23 -7.26 16.35
C PRO A 191 -1.02 -6.18 15.62
N GLU A 192 -0.33 -5.24 14.98
CA GLU A 192 -0.89 -4.12 14.23
C GLU A 192 -1.65 -4.60 12.99
N ASN A 193 -1.08 -5.56 12.25
CA ASN A 193 -1.73 -6.15 11.08
C ASN A 193 -2.96 -6.98 11.45
N LEU A 194 -2.93 -7.73 12.56
CA LEU A 194 -4.09 -8.45 13.07
C LEU A 194 -5.18 -7.48 13.55
N ALA A 195 -4.82 -6.46 14.32
CA ALA A 195 -5.76 -5.44 14.77
C ALA A 195 -6.42 -4.71 13.59
N LYS A 196 -5.66 -4.43 12.52
CA LYS A 196 -6.21 -3.89 11.27
C LYS A 196 -7.23 -4.83 10.64
N ILE A 197 -6.93 -6.12 10.53
CA ILE A 197 -7.87 -7.10 9.96
C ILE A 197 -9.18 -7.12 10.75
N GLU A 198 -9.12 -7.15 12.09
CA GLU A 198 -10.33 -7.19 12.91
C GLU A 198 -11.17 -5.91 12.75
N ARG A 199 -10.55 -4.72 12.76
CA ARG A 199 -11.28 -3.45 12.48
C ARG A 199 -11.97 -3.47 11.12
N ILE A 200 -11.28 -3.94 10.08
CA ILE A 200 -11.86 -4.01 8.74
C ILE A 200 -13.00 -5.03 8.67
N LYS A 201 -12.84 -6.21 9.29
CA LYS A 201 -13.91 -7.21 9.38
C LYS A 201 -15.15 -6.62 10.07
N GLU A 202 -14.97 -5.93 11.18
CA GLU A 202 -16.05 -5.27 11.91
C GLU A 202 -16.78 -4.24 11.04
N ILE A 203 -16.06 -3.37 10.33
CA ILE A 203 -16.66 -2.38 9.40
C ILE A 203 -17.54 -3.08 8.36
N TYR A 204 -17.02 -4.09 7.67
CA TYR A 204 -17.77 -4.77 6.62
C TYR A 204 -18.95 -5.59 7.15
N GLN A 205 -18.86 -6.10 8.37
CA GLN A 205 -19.97 -6.83 9.01
C GLN A 205 -21.09 -5.93 9.51
N THR A 206 -20.75 -4.71 9.95
CA THR A 206 -21.71 -3.83 10.65
C THR A 206 -22.21 -2.66 9.80
N GLN A 207 -21.42 -2.20 8.82
CA GLN A 207 -21.70 -0.98 8.06
C GLN A 207 -21.95 -1.24 6.56
N VAL A 208 -21.63 -2.43 6.05
CA VAL A 208 -21.73 -2.75 4.61
C VAL A 208 -22.57 -4.01 4.39
N ALA A 209 -23.85 -3.82 4.06
CA ALA A 209 -24.81 -4.91 3.92
C ALA A 209 -24.53 -5.85 2.72
N ASP A 210 -23.89 -5.36 1.67
CA ASP A 210 -23.68 -6.07 0.39
C ASP A 210 -22.26 -6.62 0.21
N THR A 211 -21.51 -6.81 1.31
CA THR A 211 -20.11 -7.27 1.28
C THR A 211 -19.94 -8.61 0.51
N PRO A 212 -19.07 -8.68 -0.51
CA PRO A 212 -18.77 -9.93 -1.22
C PRO A 212 -18.15 -10.97 -0.29
N LYS A 213 -18.62 -12.22 -0.33
CA LYS A 213 -18.13 -13.31 0.54
C LYS A 213 -16.62 -13.52 0.50
N ILE A 214 -16.03 -13.38 -0.70
CA ILE A 214 -14.59 -13.52 -0.93
C ILE A 214 -13.74 -12.53 -0.11
N LEU A 215 -14.31 -11.38 0.28
CA LEU A 215 -13.63 -10.40 1.14
C LEU A 215 -13.25 -11.05 2.48
N SER A 216 -14.23 -11.64 3.17
CA SER A 216 -14.03 -12.28 4.47
C SER A 216 -13.06 -13.46 4.37
N GLU A 217 -13.15 -14.26 3.30
CA GLU A 217 -12.26 -15.39 3.07
C GLU A 217 -10.80 -14.97 2.90
N VAL A 218 -10.55 -13.91 2.13
CA VAL A 218 -9.19 -13.42 1.86
C VAL A 218 -8.57 -12.77 3.10
N LEU A 219 -9.37 -12.01 3.87
CA LEU A 219 -8.93 -11.46 5.16
C LEU A 219 -8.58 -12.57 6.15
N GLU A 220 -9.41 -13.63 6.23
CA GLU A 220 -9.17 -14.75 7.12
C GLU A 220 -7.91 -15.55 6.73
N LYS A 221 -7.68 -15.76 5.43
CA LYS A 221 -6.45 -16.39 4.94
C LYS A 221 -5.20 -15.59 5.32
N GLN A 222 -5.26 -14.25 5.23
CA GLN A 222 -4.13 -13.41 5.67
C GLN A 222 -3.95 -13.45 7.19
N ARG A 223 -5.04 -13.40 7.94
CA ARG A 223 -5.03 -13.53 9.41
C ARG A 223 -4.38 -14.84 9.85
N GLN A 224 -4.72 -15.96 9.20
CA GLN A 224 -4.13 -17.25 9.50
C GLN A 224 -2.62 -17.29 9.22
N ARG A 225 -2.17 -16.75 8.08
CA ARG A 225 -0.72 -16.62 7.79
C ARG A 225 0.00 -15.80 8.85
N LEU A 226 -0.60 -14.69 9.31
CA LEU A 226 -0.05 -13.87 10.38
C LEU A 226 0.07 -14.66 11.68
N ILE A 227 -0.98 -15.36 12.11
CA ILE A 227 -0.96 -16.17 13.35
C ILE A 227 0.09 -17.28 13.28
N GLU A 228 0.19 -17.98 12.15
CA GLU A 228 1.19 -19.03 11.96
C GLU A 228 2.62 -18.49 12.01
N THR A 229 2.82 -17.31 11.43
CA THR A 229 4.13 -16.64 11.45
C THR A 229 4.46 -16.13 12.85
N GLN A 230 3.48 -15.61 13.58
CA GLN A 230 3.61 -15.17 14.97
C GLN A 230 4.08 -16.29 15.88
N LYS A 231 3.49 -17.48 15.73
CA LYS A 231 3.88 -18.67 16.50
C LYS A 231 5.34 -19.08 16.26
N LYS A 232 5.87 -18.82 15.06
CA LYS A 232 7.23 -19.20 14.67
C LYS A 232 8.28 -18.14 15.02
N HIS A 233 7.95 -16.86 14.86
CA HIS A 233 8.94 -15.78 14.86
C HIS A 233 8.67 -14.66 15.87
N GLY A 234 7.53 -14.71 16.57
CA GLY A 234 7.08 -13.67 17.50
C GLY A 234 6.34 -12.51 16.82
N ASP A 235 6.13 -11.43 17.56
CA ASP A 235 5.24 -10.32 17.15
C ASP A 235 5.86 -9.37 16.12
N TYR A 236 7.18 -9.18 16.20
CA TYR A 236 7.91 -8.19 15.41
C TYR A 236 9.04 -8.88 14.66
N ILE A 237 8.90 -8.97 13.35
CA ILE A 237 9.75 -9.84 12.53
C ILE A 237 10.50 -8.99 11.52
N THR A 238 11.83 -9.00 11.62
CA THR A 238 12.71 -8.39 10.64
C THR A 238 12.78 -9.24 9.36
N PRO A 239 12.95 -8.64 8.17
CA PRO A 239 12.89 -9.37 6.90
C PRO A 239 13.88 -10.54 6.76
N ASP A 240 15.04 -10.47 7.42
CA ASP A 240 16.07 -11.53 7.44
C ASP A 240 15.54 -12.86 8.00
N LYS A 241 14.52 -12.82 8.88
CA LYS A 241 13.88 -14.02 9.44
C LYS A 241 12.85 -14.66 8.52
N LEU A 242 12.52 -14.00 7.40
CA LEU A 242 11.52 -14.42 6.41
C LEU A 242 12.15 -14.80 5.06
N ALA A 243 13.46 -14.56 4.91
CA ALA A 243 14.22 -14.78 3.68
C ALA A 243 14.63 -16.24 3.47
#